data_AF-A0A373I5R5-F1
#
_entry.id   AF-A0A373I5R5-F1
#
_cell.length_a   1.000
_cell.length_b   1.000
_cell.length_c   1.000
_cell.angle_alpha   90.00
_cell.angle_beta   90.00
_cell.angle_gamma   90.00
#
_symmetry.space_group_name_H-M   'P 1'
#
loop_
_entity.id
_entity.type
_entity.pdbx_description
1 polymer ?
#
loop_
_entity_poly.entity_id
_entity_poly.type
_entity_poly.pdbx_seq_one_letter_code
_entity_poly.pdbx_strand_id
1 'polypeptide(L)'
;MALNHVCTWHKNGWKRITASEAAKTARYGVSARSGLFMCELCGQYVVLTKAGLRDPYFKHSKSEEDKNCEERSLASNQASYGGRLNTEKRGLPIRIVSDGIRQHFEIGFPRLGDLLNELPKNSKIQIISDNGQDFNYLFERLNQDSMTYFSVGNRMSREYTIRTTVDNNELSFFLPQRVKGVSKETVFSVETGVVIPKGSDVYVNKEYYLLLDFDWLENQSSNHVHIEKVQTTLRIPSHYSLYKVKALDFSEESAKFFLNCYCRLEEKPISFIPIWPITVKSPFHIYHNSKFLYGVMSGNATFQTYPYGFVSSAPLEDSNLLKIRCDDRKQIIALGRFSNVLNYSYLWREKLEFEDTHLTSVVLDAQGNIIDSLSEEKVKEIHYIPEYDGKFIVEKDGFLIENYALSSGDKFIYNDFQRGRVYKLYQGLDLMWTYKASDTKQKLEHVFDDNLVFKKLKKCKSPYIEISHSYGVVANSIKSNYPKTTIWLRKQIKMGYISKEAMIILNELKNAGGTIHE
;
A
#
# COMPACT_ATOMS: atom_id res chain seq x y z
N MET A 1 36.39 -11.33 -17.47
CA MET A 1 36.65 -12.22 -16.33
C MET A 1 35.60 -13.32 -16.35
N ALA A 2 35.61 -14.25 -15.39
CA ALA A 2 34.62 -15.34 -15.33
C ALA A 2 33.40 -14.88 -14.53
N LEU A 3 32.21 -14.98 -15.12
CA LEU A 3 30.96 -14.54 -14.49
C LEU A 3 30.37 -15.65 -13.61
N ASN A 4 29.88 -15.26 -12.44
CA ASN A 4 29.22 -16.14 -11.46
C ASN A 4 27.75 -15.78 -11.22
N HIS A 5 27.23 -14.77 -11.91
CA HIS A 5 25.88 -14.22 -11.78
C HIS A 5 25.16 -14.34 -13.13
N VAL A 6 24.91 -15.59 -13.54
CA VAL A 6 24.29 -15.89 -14.83
C VAL A 6 22.99 -16.64 -14.61
N CYS A 7 21.98 -16.30 -15.40
CA CYS A 7 20.69 -16.97 -15.38
C CYS A 7 20.28 -17.44 -16.78
N THR A 8 19.30 -18.34 -16.81
CA THR A 8 18.67 -18.89 -18.01
C THR A 8 17.16 -18.93 -17.79
N TRP A 9 16.40 -18.81 -18.87
CA TRP A 9 14.94 -18.90 -18.80
C TRP A 9 14.53 -20.36 -18.57
N HIS A 10 13.66 -20.62 -17.59
CA HIS A 10 13.18 -21.98 -17.32
C HIS A 10 11.70 -21.99 -16.92
N LYS A 11 10.84 -22.40 -17.86
CA LYS A 11 9.37 -22.49 -17.75
C LYS A 11 8.72 -21.15 -17.41
N ASN A 12 8.86 -20.71 -16.17
CA ASN A 12 8.16 -19.60 -15.55
C ASN A 12 9.12 -18.64 -14.83
N GLY A 13 10.34 -18.44 -15.34
CA GLY A 13 11.20 -17.39 -14.78
C GLY A 13 12.68 -17.55 -15.09
N TRP A 14 13.43 -16.51 -14.73
CA TRP A 14 14.88 -16.49 -14.82
C TRP A 14 15.50 -17.24 -13.64
N LYS A 15 16.11 -18.39 -13.92
CA LYS A 15 16.81 -19.19 -12.91
C LYS A 15 18.31 -19.05 -13.04
N ARG A 16 18.96 -18.78 -11.91
CA ARG A 16 20.41 -18.76 -11.82
C ARG A 16 20.97 -20.13 -12.15
N ILE A 17 22.05 -20.14 -12.93
CA ILE A 17 22.72 -21.35 -13.39
C ILE A 17 24.23 -21.18 -13.25
N THR A 18 24.90 -22.20 -12.71
CA THR A 18 26.36 -22.22 -12.66
C THR A 18 26.95 -22.65 -13.99
N ALA A 19 28.21 -22.28 -14.27
CA ALA A 19 28.87 -22.72 -15.49
C ALA A 19 28.98 -24.25 -15.59
N SER A 20 29.13 -24.93 -14.43
CA SER A 20 29.15 -26.39 -14.36
C SER A 20 27.80 -27.01 -14.74
N GLU A 21 26.69 -26.49 -14.20
CA GLU A 21 25.34 -26.95 -14.57
C GLU A 21 25.03 -26.68 -16.04
N ALA A 22 25.37 -25.49 -16.54
CA ALA A 22 25.17 -25.11 -17.93
C ALA A 22 25.96 -26.02 -18.89
N ALA A 23 27.19 -26.40 -18.53
CA ALA A 23 28.02 -27.29 -19.32
C ALA A 23 27.53 -28.75 -19.34
N LYS A 24 26.75 -29.19 -18.33
CA LYS A 24 26.09 -30.51 -18.37
C LYS A 24 25.00 -30.56 -19.44
N THR A 25 24.30 -29.44 -19.63
CA THR A 25 23.20 -29.33 -20.59
C THR A 25 23.71 -29.00 -22.00
N ALA A 26 24.76 -28.17 -22.10
CA ALA A 26 25.36 -27.77 -23.37
C ALA A 26 26.60 -28.61 -23.70
N ARG A 27 26.51 -29.49 -24.71
CA ARG A 27 27.62 -30.35 -25.16
C ARG A 27 28.81 -29.58 -25.78
N TYR A 28 28.64 -28.29 -26.06
CA TYR A 28 29.63 -27.41 -26.68
C TYR A 28 29.53 -25.99 -26.09
N GLY A 29 30.55 -25.17 -26.35
CA GLY A 29 30.54 -23.76 -25.93
C GLY A 29 29.37 -23.01 -26.58
N VAL A 30 28.64 -22.25 -25.78
CA VAL A 30 27.41 -21.56 -26.20
C VAL A 30 27.74 -20.09 -26.46
N SER A 31 27.38 -19.59 -27.65
CA SER A 31 27.60 -18.19 -28.00
C SER A 31 26.55 -17.29 -27.33
N ALA A 32 26.92 -16.03 -27.08
CA ALA A 32 25.97 -15.02 -26.57
C ALA A 32 24.77 -14.81 -27.51
N ARG A 33 24.96 -15.01 -28.83
CA ARG A 33 23.89 -14.91 -29.84
C ARG A 33 22.79 -15.96 -29.68
N SER A 34 23.06 -17.05 -28.95
CA SER A 34 22.05 -18.07 -28.68
C SER A 34 20.90 -17.57 -27.78
N GLY A 35 21.12 -16.48 -27.03
CA GLY A 35 20.13 -15.97 -26.08
C GLY A 35 19.89 -16.87 -24.86
N LEU A 36 20.70 -17.92 -24.65
CA LEU A 36 20.43 -18.93 -23.62
C LEU A 36 20.88 -18.53 -22.21
N PHE A 37 21.98 -17.79 -22.11
CA PHE A 37 22.59 -17.41 -20.83
C PHE A 37 22.76 -15.92 -20.77
N MET A 38 22.41 -15.33 -19.62
CA MET A 38 22.42 -13.89 -19.45
C MET A 38 23.09 -13.49 -18.14
N CYS A 39 23.90 -12.43 -18.20
CA CYS A 39 24.45 -11.72 -17.05
C CYS A 39 23.34 -11.04 -16.25
N GLU A 40 23.24 -11.37 -14.97
CA GLU A 40 22.24 -10.81 -14.07
C GLU A 40 22.48 -9.34 -13.68
N LEU A 41 23.70 -8.82 -13.87
CA LEU A 41 24.08 -7.43 -13.55
C LEU A 41 23.71 -6.46 -14.66
N CYS A 42 24.07 -6.78 -15.90
CA CYS A 42 23.88 -5.89 -17.05
C CYS A 42 22.77 -6.35 -17.98
N GLY A 43 22.14 -7.51 -17.77
CA GLY A 43 21.07 -8.00 -18.64
C GLY A 43 21.53 -8.46 -20.03
N GLN A 44 22.84 -8.50 -20.30
CA GLN A 44 23.37 -8.92 -21.60
C GLN A 44 23.54 -10.42 -21.68
N TYR A 45 23.32 -10.99 -22.87
CA TYR A 45 23.62 -12.39 -23.13
C TYR A 45 25.12 -12.66 -23.11
N VAL A 46 25.50 -13.80 -22.53
CA VAL A 46 26.90 -14.18 -22.26
C VAL A 46 27.29 -15.46 -22.99
N VAL A 47 28.60 -15.67 -23.12
CA VAL A 47 29.19 -16.85 -23.73
C VAL A 47 29.50 -17.87 -22.64
N LEU A 48 29.09 -19.13 -22.83
CA LEU A 48 29.64 -20.28 -22.10
C LEU A 48 30.85 -20.82 -22.88
N THR A 49 32.02 -20.86 -22.26
CA THR A 49 33.21 -21.41 -22.93
C THR A 49 33.12 -22.93 -23.08
N LYS A 50 33.69 -23.46 -24.17
CA LYS A 50 33.76 -24.92 -24.39
C LYS A 50 34.70 -25.54 -23.36
N ALA A 51 34.31 -26.69 -22.80
CA ALA A 51 35.20 -27.51 -21.98
C ALA A 51 36.46 -27.91 -22.77
N GLY A 52 37.62 -27.74 -22.17
CA GLY A 52 38.92 -28.03 -22.77
C GLY A 52 39.99 -28.15 -21.69
N LEU A 53 41.11 -27.41 -21.82
CA LEU A 53 42.16 -27.35 -20.79
C LEU A 53 41.75 -26.60 -19.51
N ARG A 54 40.63 -25.87 -19.55
CA ARG A 54 40.06 -25.16 -18.40
C ARG A 54 38.60 -25.58 -18.25
N ASP A 55 38.12 -25.53 -17.01
CA ASP A 55 36.71 -25.70 -16.73
C ASP A 55 35.87 -24.66 -17.48
N PRO A 56 34.68 -25.04 -17.98
CA PRO A 56 33.74 -24.10 -18.58
C PRO A 56 33.43 -22.95 -17.64
N TYR A 57 33.39 -21.74 -18.19
CA TYR A 57 33.06 -20.53 -17.46
C TYR A 57 32.27 -19.57 -18.34
N PHE A 58 31.50 -18.69 -17.71
CA PHE A 58 30.77 -17.65 -18.41
C PHE A 58 31.64 -16.43 -18.63
N LYS A 59 31.47 -15.76 -19.77
CA LYS A 59 32.10 -14.48 -20.04
C LYS A 59 31.26 -13.62 -20.97
N HIS A 60 31.39 -12.32 -20.81
CA HIS A 60 30.92 -11.33 -21.77
C HIS A 60 31.52 -11.55 -23.17
N SER A 61 30.73 -11.27 -24.21
CA SER A 61 31.22 -11.34 -25.59
C SER A 61 32.25 -10.22 -25.83
N LYS A 62 33.21 -10.44 -26.73
CA LYS A 62 34.11 -9.36 -27.17
C LYS A 62 33.38 -8.31 -28.02
N SER A 63 32.28 -8.71 -28.66
CA SER A 63 31.48 -7.91 -29.58
C SER A 63 30.19 -7.36 -28.94
N GLU A 64 30.12 -7.28 -27.63
CA GLU A 64 28.95 -6.70 -26.95
C GLU A 64 28.89 -5.18 -27.18
N GLU A 65 27.67 -4.66 -27.29
CA GLU A 65 27.42 -3.25 -27.59
C GLU A 65 27.71 -2.34 -26.39
N ASP A 66 27.42 -2.80 -25.17
CA ASP A 66 27.71 -2.07 -23.93
C ASP A 66 28.76 -2.81 -23.10
N LYS A 67 29.85 -2.11 -22.73
CA LYS A 67 30.97 -2.65 -21.94
C LYS A 67 30.96 -2.18 -20.48
N ASN A 68 29.89 -1.51 -20.05
CA ASN A 68 29.77 -0.91 -18.72
C ASN A 68 29.28 -1.88 -17.64
N CYS A 69 29.30 -3.19 -17.89
CA CYS A 69 28.98 -4.17 -16.86
C CYS A 69 29.92 -3.98 -15.66
N GLU A 70 29.36 -3.84 -14.45
CA GLU A 70 30.13 -3.54 -13.24
C GLU A 70 31.22 -4.59 -12.96
N GLU A 71 31.01 -5.86 -13.35
CA GLU A 71 32.05 -6.90 -13.26
C GLU A 71 33.34 -6.58 -14.03
N ARG A 72 33.27 -5.77 -15.10
CA ARG A 72 34.46 -5.35 -15.86
C ARG A 72 35.28 -4.28 -15.14
N SER A 73 34.63 -3.48 -14.29
CA SER A 73 35.27 -2.41 -13.52
C SER A 73 35.80 -2.90 -12.17
N LEU A 74 35.36 -4.08 -11.70
CA LEU A 74 35.86 -4.70 -10.49
C LEU A 74 37.26 -5.29 -10.74
N ALA A 75 38.31 -4.60 -10.27
CA ALA A 75 39.67 -5.11 -10.29
C ALA A 75 39.79 -6.46 -9.55
N SER A 76 40.77 -7.27 -9.94
CA SER A 76 41.01 -8.68 -9.59
C SER A 76 41.10 -9.06 -8.09
N ASN A 77 40.89 -8.13 -7.15
CA ASN A 77 41.02 -8.37 -5.71
C ASN A 77 39.71 -8.23 -4.90
N GLN A 78 38.53 -8.18 -5.55
CA GLN A 78 37.24 -8.05 -4.85
C GLN A 78 36.26 -9.21 -5.13
N ALA A 79 36.77 -10.45 -5.13
CA ALA A 79 35.94 -11.66 -5.18
C ALA A 79 34.93 -11.78 -4.01
N SER A 80 35.01 -10.90 -2.99
CA SER A 80 34.19 -10.94 -1.78
C SER A 80 33.02 -9.93 -1.75
N TYR A 81 32.83 -9.10 -2.78
CA TYR A 81 31.75 -8.08 -2.81
C TYR A 81 30.49 -8.48 -3.60
N GLY A 82 30.46 -9.70 -4.15
CA GLY A 82 29.29 -10.26 -4.82
C GLY A 82 28.13 -10.53 -3.85
N GLY A 83 27.47 -9.48 -3.38
CA GLY A 83 26.30 -9.59 -2.50
C GLY A 83 25.92 -8.33 -1.72
N ARG A 84 26.72 -7.25 -1.76
CA ARG A 84 26.42 -6.03 -1.01
C ARG A 84 25.74 -4.99 -1.90
N LEU A 85 24.57 -4.51 -1.47
CA LEU A 85 23.83 -3.45 -2.14
C LEU A 85 24.58 -2.12 -2.00
N ASN A 86 24.65 -1.36 -3.09
CA ASN A 86 25.20 -0.02 -3.08
C ASN A 86 24.14 0.99 -2.62
N THR A 87 23.87 0.98 -1.30
CA THR A 87 22.84 1.83 -0.67
C THR A 87 23.11 3.32 -0.79
N GLU A 88 24.36 3.71 -1.02
CA GLU A 88 24.76 5.11 -1.27
C GLU A 88 24.34 5.58 -2.67
N LYS A 89 24.30 4.68 -3.66
CA LYS A 89 23.86 4.96 -5.03
C LYS A 89 22.35 4.83 -5.27
N ARG A 90 21.54 4.59 -4.23
CA ARG A 90 20.08 4.41 -4.36
C ARG A 90 19.36 5.58 -5.04
N GLY A 91 19.93 6.79 -4.96
CA GLY A 91 19.36 8.01 -5.55
C GLY A 91 18.08 8.49 -4.87
N LEU A 92 17.38 9.40 -5.54
CA LEU A 92 16.01 9.83 -5.23
C LEU A 92 15.07 9.31 -6.32
N PRO A 93 13.80 9.01 -6.01
CA PRO A 93 12.88 8.52 -7.02
C PRO A 93 12.52 9.66 -7.97
N ILE A 94 12.49 9.34 -9.25
CA ILE A 94 11.98 10.22 -10.29
C ILE A 94 10.65 9.64 -10.76
N ARG A 95 9.67 10.49 -11.05
CA ARG A 95 8.42 10.07 -11.66
C ARG A 95 8.05 10.91 -12.87
N ILE A 96 7.35 10.28 -13.81
CA ILE A 96 6.56 10.96 -14.82
C ILE A 96 5.18 11.26 -14.24
N VAL A 97 4.72 12.50 -14.38
CA VAL A 97 3.36 12.91 -14.02
C VAL A 97 2.63 13.29 -15.30
N SER A 98 1.37 12.85 -15.42
CA SER A 98 0.49 13.20 -16.53
C SER A 98 -0.74 13.92 -15.98
N ASP A 99 -0.94 15.16 -16.41
CA ASP A 99 -2.14 15.95 -16.16
C ASP A 99 -2.88 16.13 -17.50
N GLY A 100 -3.73 15.16 -17.81
CA GLY A 100 -4.29 14.97 -19.15
C GLY A 100 -3.17 14.75 -20.18
N ILE A 101 -3.04 15.69 -21.13
CA ILE A 101 -2.04 15.65 -22.21
C ILE A 101 -0.68 16.18 -21.73
N ARG A 102 -0.64 16.98 -20.66
CA ARG A 102 0.60 17.62 -20.19
C ARG A 102 1.37 16.65 -19.31
N GLN A 103 2.63 16.44 -19.67
CA GLN A 103 3.54 15.57 -18.91
C GLN A 103 4.78 16.33 -18.48
N HIS A 104 5.25 16.04 -17.27
CA HIS A 104 6.50 16.54 -16.73
C HIS A 104 7.14 15.51 -15.80
N PHE A 105 8.40 15.73 -15.45
CA PHE A 105 9.13 14.91 -14.50
C PHE A 105 9.16 15.59 -13.13
N GLU A 106 9.14 14.77 -12.08
CA GLU A 106 9.31 15.21 -10.72
C GLU A 106 10.34 14.35 -9.99
N ILE A 107 11.08 14.95 -9.07
CA ILE A 107 12.02 14.25 -8.17
C ILE A 107 11.40 14.23 -6.76
N GLY A 108 11.35 13.06 -6.15
CA GLY A 108 10.86 12.87 -4.79
C GLY A 108 11.93 13.12 -3.74
N PHE A 109 11.65 13.99 -2.79
CA PHE A 109 12.49 14.35 -1.65
C PHE A 109 11.87 13.78 -0.37
N PRO A 110 12.66 13.04 0.44
CA PRO A 110 12.15 12.42 1.65
C PRO A 110 11.83 13.46 2.71
N ARG A 111 11.03 13.04 3.68
CA ARG A 111 10.81 13.79 4.92
C ARG A 111 12.16 14.00 5.63
N LEU A 112 12.36 15.19 6.18
CA LEU A 112 13.53 15.52 7.00
C LEU A 112 13.24 15.53 8.51
N GLY A 113 11.95 15.55 8.91
CA GLY A 113 11.54 15.57 10.32
C GLY A 113 12.04 16.83 11.04
N ASP A 114 12.46 16.67 12.29
CA ASP A 114 12.96 17.79 13.13
C ASP A 114 14.11 18.56 12.49
N LEU A 115 14.92 17.91 11.64
CA LEU A 115 16.01 18.56 10.91
C LEU A 115 15.50 19.75 10.07
N LEU A 116 14.26 19.68 9.55
CA LEU A 116 13.67 20.78 8.79
C LEU A 116 13.53 22.06 9.64
N ASN A 117 13.23 21.91 10.94
CA ASN A 117 13.04 23.01 11.87
C ASN A 117 14.36 23.65 12.31
N GLU A 118 15.48 22.94 12.16
CA GLU A 118 16.83 23.41 12.49
C GLU A 118 17.47 24.23 11.34
N LEU A 119 16.92 24.14 10.13
CA LEU A 119 17.45 24.85 8.98
C LEU A 119 17.12 26.36 9.03
N PRO A 120 18.03 27.24 8.58
CA PRO A 120 17.73 28.67 8.46
C PRO A 120 16.50 28.93 7.60
N LYS A 121 15.69 29.93 7.98
CA LYS A 121 14.57 30.39 7.15
C LYS A 121 15.07 30.78 5.76
N ASN A 122 14.27 30.53 4.73
CA ASN A 122 14.61 30.73 3.32
C ASN A 122 15.72 29.83 2.75
N SER A 123 16.10 28.75 3.45
CA SER A 123 16.99 27.74 2.88
C SER A 123 16.38 27.14 1.61
N LYS A 124 17.22 26.84 0.61
CA LYS A 124 16.78 26.32 -0.69
C LYS A 124 17.46 25.01 -1.08
N ILE A 125 16.71 24.21 -1.82
CA ILE A 125 17.16 23.08 -2.62
C ILE A 125 17.23 23.56 -4.07
N GLN A 126 18.42 23.48 -4.65
CA GLN A 126 18.69 23.77 -6.04
C GLN A 126 18.89 22.46 -6.81
N ILE A 127 18.15 22.29 -7.90
CA ILE A 127 18.19 21.11 -8.77
C ILE A 127 18.66 21.57 -10.13
N ILE A 128 19.84 21.14 -10.54
CA ILE A 128 20.46 21.51 -11.82
C ILE A 128 20.47 20.28 -12.72
N SER A 129 19.78 20.36 -13.85
CA SER A 129 19.80 19.31 -14.87
C SER A 129 21.09 19.33 -15.69
N ASP A 130 21.44 18.19 -16.29
CA ASP A 130 22.56 18.05 -17.23
C ASP A 130 22.50 18.99 -18.45
N ASN A 131 21.31 19.51 -18.77
CA ASN A 131 21.08 20.43 -19.86
C ASN A 131 21.15 21.92 -19.44
N GLY A 132 21.45 22.19 -18.17
CA GLY A 132 21.62 23.53 -17.60
C GLY A 132 20.35 24.18 -17.05
N GLN A 133 19.18 23.54 -17.12
CA GLN A 133 17.99 24.05 -16.43
C GLN A 133 18.18 23.98 -14.91
N ASP A 134 17.82 25.08 -14.24
CA ASP A 134 17.93 25.28 -12.80
C ASP A 134 16.54 25.43 -12.18
N PHE A 135 16.25 24.62 -11.15
CA PHE A 135 15.01 24.64 -10.39
C PHE A 135 15.31 24.88 -8.92
N ASN A 136 14.70 25.93 -8.35
CA ASN A 136 14.95 26.34 -6.98
C ASN A 136 13.68 26.22 -6.13
N TYR A 137 13.79 25.48 -5.03
CA TYR A 137 12.68 25.21 -4.10
C TYR A 137 13.07 25.58 -2.68
N LEU A 138 12.14 26.16 -1.92
CA LEU A 138 12.33 26.41 -0.49
C LEU A 138 12.19 25.10 0.28
N PHE A 139 13.01 24.88 1.30
CA PHE A 139 12.89 23.73 2.22
C PHE A 139 11.49 23.68 2.88
N GLU A 140 10.87 24.83 3.13
CA GLU A 140 9.50 24.94 3.70
C GLU A 140 8.42 24.26 2.84
N ARG A 141 8.69 23.98 1.56
CA ARG A 141 7.76 23.22 0.71
C ARG A 141 7.81 21.71 0.94
N LEU A 142 8.79 21.21 1.69
CA LEU A 142 8.85 19.80 2.05
C LEU A 142 7.74 19.47 3.04
N ASN A 143 6.93 18.49 2.68
CA ASN A 143 5.92 17.90 3.54
C ASN A 143 6.59 17.22 4.75
N GLN A 144 6.01 17.44 5.93
CA GLN A 144 6.50 16.85 7.17
C GLN A 144 6.08 15.40 7.36
N ASP A 145 5.09 14.89 6.64
CA ASP A 145 4.50 13.56 6.84
C ASP A 145 4.67 12.63 5.63
N SER A 146 5.13 13.14 4.50
CA SER A 146 5.28 12.36 3.27
C SER A 146 6.45 12.79 2.39
N MET A 147 6.72 11.95 1.38
CA MET A 147 7.59 12.32 0.26
C MET A 147 7.04 13.57 -0.45
N THR A 148 7.91 14.53 -0.76
CA THR A 148 7.56 15.73 -1.52
C THR A 148 8.11 15.62 -2.93
N TYR A 149 7.28 15.86 -3.94
CA TYR A 149 7.73 15.81 -5.32
C TYR A 149 7.89 17.23 -5.88
N PHE A 150 9.08 17.53 -6.40
CA PHE A 150 9.38 18.80 -7.05
C PHE A 150 9.50 18.61 -8.56
N SER A 151 8.82 19.46 -9.31
CA SER A 151 8.88 19.44 -10.77
C SER A 151 10.26 19.83 -11.29
N VAL A 152 10.75 19.10 -12.28
CA VAL A 152 11.98 19.41 -13.03
C VAL A 152 11.66 19.62 -14.52
N GLY A 153 10.41 20.03 -14.79
CA GLY A 153 9.93 20.36 -16.12
C GLY A 153 9.68 19.15 -17.00
N ASN A 154 9.42 19.41 -18.28
CA ASN A 154 9.05 18.39 -19.28
C ASN A 154 10.22 17.95 -20.16
N ARG A 155 11.46 18.39 -19.87
CA ARG A 155 12.64 18.05 -20.67
C ARG A 155 13.35 16.85 -20.07
N MET A 156 13.68 15.89 -20.93
CA MET A 156 14.44 14.72 -20.52
C MET A 156 15.87 15.12 -20.14
N SER A 157 16.33 14.64 -18.98
CA SER A 157 17.69 14.81 -18.47
C SER A 157 18.20 13.51 -17.87
N ARG A 158 19.46 13.17 -18.15
CA ARG A 158 20.08 11.89 -17.73
C ARG A 158 20.63 11.93 -16.32
N GLU A 159 20.89 13.12 -15.80
CA GLU A 159 21.38 13.34 -14.44
C GLU A 159 20.90 14.70 -13.92
N TYR A 160 20.69 14.78 -12.61
CA TYR A 160 20.42 16.00 -11.88
C TYR A 160 21.45 16.16 -10.75
N THR A 161 21.98 17.36 -10.60
CA THR A 161 22.83 17.76 -9.46
C THR A 161 21.96 18.45 -8.42
N ILE A 162 22.02 17.99 -7.18
CA ILE A 162 21.32 18.57 -6.04
C ILE A 162 22.31 19.39 -5.22
N ARG A 163 21.95 20.64 -4.93
CA ARG A 163 22.71 21.55 -4.06
C ARG A 163 21.78 22.14 -3.01
N THR A 164 22.33 22.46 -1.86
CA THR A 164 21.63 23.13 -0.76
C THR A 164 22.33 24.44 -0.46
N THR A 165 21.57 25.46 -0.06
CA THR A 165 22.16 26.74 0.41
C THR A 165 22.76 26.62 1.81
N VAL A 166 22.52 25.50 2.49
CA VAL A 166 22.99 25.22 3.85
C VAL A 166 24.03 24.12 3.79
N ASP A 167 25.12 24.32 4.51
CA ASP A 167 26.13 23.30 4.76
C ASP A 167 25.74 22.54 6.04
N ASN A 168 25.00 21.45 5.87
CA ASN A 168 24.60 20.56 6.96
C ASN A 168 24.89 19.12 6.56
N ASN A 169 25.86 18.50 7.23
CA ASN A 169 26.30 17.13 6.96
C ASN A 169 25.18 16.10 7.10
N GLU A 170 24.15 16.36 7.92
CA GLU A 170 23.03 15.44 8.07
C GLU A 170 22.16 15.33 6.82
N LEU A 171 22.10 16.39 6.00
CA LEU A 171 21.34 16.39 4.76
C LEU A 171 21.91 15.41 3.74
N SER A 172 23.22 15.13 3.80
CA SER A 172 23.87 14.19 2.87
C SER A 172 23.32 12.77 2.95
N PHE A 173 22.77 12.38 4.11
CA PHE A 173 22.09 11.10 4.27
C PHE A 173 20.82 11.03 3.41
N PHE A 174 20.06 12.12 3.33
CA PHE A 174 18.76 12.19 2.65
C PHE A 174 18.87 12.66 1.20
N LEU A 175 19.78 13.58 0.93
CA LEU A 175 19.92 14.32 -0.32
C LEU A 175 21.25 13.95 -0.99
N PRO A 176 21.24 13.01 -1.94
CA PRO A 176 22.45 12.71 -2.71
C PRO A 176 22.81 13.90 -3.61
N GLN A 177 24.11 14.16 -3.79
CA GLN A 177 24.58 15.24 -4.67
C GLN A 177 24.20 15.03 -6.14
N ARG A 178 24.04 13.77 -6.56
CA ARG A 178 23.65 13.39 -7.92
C ARG A 178 22.48 12.42 -7.89
N VAL A 179 21.49 12.67 -8.73
CA VAL A 179 20.34 11.80 -8.95
C VAL A 179 20.34 11.37 -10.41
N LYS A 180 20.28 10.06 -10.62
CA LYS A 180 20.16 9.51 -11.98
C LYS A 180 18.81 9.90 -12.57
N GLY A 181 18.86 10.51 -13.75
CA GLY A 181 17.71 10.99 -14.50
C GLY A 181 17.06 9.91 -15.37
N VAL A 182 16.38 10.38 -16.41
CA VAL A 182 15.70 9.57 -17.42
C VAL A 182 16.61 9.38 -18.63
N SER A 183 16.77 8.14 -19.06
CA SER A 183 17.54 7.76 -20.26
C SER A 183 16.72 6.85 -21.20
N LYS A 184 17.34 6.43 -22.30
CA LYS A 184 16.84 5.32 -23.13
C LYS A 184 16.53 4.09 -22.24
N GLU A 185 15.47 3.37 -22.57
CA GLU A 185 14.95 2.19 -21.85
C GLU A 185 14.53 2.46 -20.40
N THR A 186 14.26 3.71 -20.04
CA THR A 186 13.69 4.00 -18.71
C THR A 186 12.26 3.50 -18.66
N VAL A 187 11.98 2.68 -17.65
CA VAL A 187 10.66 2.12 -17.37
C VAL A 187 10.06 2.87 -16.19
N PHE A 188 8.79 3.25 -16.28
CA PHE A 188 8.02 3.84 -15.20
C PHE A 188 6.80 2.96 -14.92
N SER A 189 6.43 2.85 -13.64
CA SER A 189 5.13 2.30 -13.27
C SER A 189 4.02 3.25 -13.74
N VAL A 190 3.01 2.78 -14.48
CA VAL A 190 1.86 3.63 -14.85
C VAL A 190 1.06 4.04 -13.60
N GLU A 191 0.98 3.15 -12.62
CA GLU A 191 0.23 3.35 -11.38
C GLU A 191 0.80 4.50 -10.52
N THR A 192 2.12 4.60 -10.40
CA THR A 192 2.77 5.59 -9.52
C THR A 192 3.53 6.68 -10.27
N GLY A 193 3.74 6.49 -11.57
CA GLY A 193 4.65 7.30 -12.40
C GLY A 193 6.13 7.09 -12.09
N VAL A 194 6.49 6.36 -11.03
CA VAL A 194 7.88 6.27 -10.54
C VAL A 194 8.72 5.38 -11.45
N VAL A 195 9.97 5.80 -11.70
CA VAL A 195 10.99 5.03 -12.41
C VAL A 195 11.22 3.70 -11.71
N ILE A 196 11.19 2.63 -12.49
CA ILE A 196 11.55 1.28 -12.07
C ILE A 196 13.06 1.11 -12.32
N PRO A 197 13.87 0.87 -11.27
CA PRO A 197 15.31 0.71 -11.43
C PRO A 197 15.66 -0.45 -12.38
N LYS A 198 16.77 -0.33 -13.11
CA LYS A 198 17.30 -1.44 -13.91
C LYS A 198 17.54 -2.67 -13.03
N GLY A 199 17.10 -3.83 -13.50
CA GLY A 199 17.14 -5.11 -12.80
C GLY A 199 15.91 -5.42 -11.95
N SER A 200 14.92 -4.51 -11.90
CA SER A 200 13.67 -4.72 -11.15
C SER A 200 12.70 -5.64 -11.85
N ASP A 201 11.67 -6.03 -11.11
CA ASP A 201 10.64 -6.94 -11.57
C ASP A 201 9.45 -6.21 -12.20
N VAL A 202 8.94 -6.81 -13.26
CA VAL A 202 7.70 -6.44 -13.93
C VAL A 202 6.76 -7.64 -13.95
N TYR A 203 5.47 -7.37 -14.08
CA TYR A 203 4.42 -8.37 -13.89
C TYR A 203 3.47 -8.40 -15.08
N VAL A 204 2.92 -9.59 -15.32
CA VAL A 204 1.88 -9.82 -16.32
C VAL A 204 0.66 -8.96 -16.00
N ASN A 205 0.06 -8.39 -17.05
CA ASN A 205 -1.08 -7.47 -17.00
C ASN A 205 -0.86 -6.16 -16.23
N LYS A 206 0.36 -5.88 -15.76
CA LYS A 206 0.71 -4.57 -15.20
C LYS A 206 1.21 -3.64 -16.31
N GLU A 207 0.74 -2.40 -16.28
CA GLU A 207 1.09 -1.39 -17.28
C GLU A 207 2.32 -0.57 -16.85
N TYR A 208 3.18 -0.31 -17.83
CA TYR A 208 4.42 0.44 -17.65
C TYR A 208 4.54 1.48 -18.76
N TYR A 209 5.03 2.67 -18.42
CA TYR A 209 5.54 3.59 -19.43
C TYR A 209 6.98 3.22 -19.74
N LEU A 210 7.33 3.23 -21.02
CA LEU A 210 8.64 2.81 -21.49
C LEU A 210 9.14 3.82 -22.53
N LEU A 211 10.31 4.38 -22.27
CA LEU A 211 10.96 5.31 -23.18
C LEU A 211 11.91 4.54 -24.12
N LEU A 212 11.54 4.44 -25.40
CA LEU A 212 12.25 3.62 -26.37
C LEU A 212 12.50 4.33 -27.68
N ASP A 213 13.48 3.80 -28.41
CA ASP A 213 13.74 4.14 -29.81
C ASP A 213 12.65 3.53 -30.71
N PHE A 214 12.17 4.30 -31.70
CA PHE A 214 11.14 3.86 -32.64
C PHE A 214 11.61 2.67 -33.50
N ASP A 215 12.86 2.73 -33.99
CA ASP A 215 13.40 1.72 -34.93
C ASP A 215 13.58 0.34 -34.27
N TRP A 216 13.73 0.31 -32.93
CA TRP A 216 13.84 -0.92 -32.18
C TRP A 216 12.50 -1.69 -32.14
N LEU A 217 11.39 -0.95 -32.17
CA LEU A 217 10.05 -1.47 -31.88
C LEU A 217 9.38 -2.12 -33.10
N GLU A 218 9.67 -1.64 -34.32
CA GLU A 218 9.19 -2.23 -35.57
C GLU A 218 9.60 -3.71 -35.71
N ASN A 219 10.69 -4.11 -35.06
CA ASN A 219 11.21 -5.49 -35.08
C ASN A 219 10.71 -6.38 -33.92
N GLN A 220 9.85 -5.87 -33.04
CA GLN A 220 9.45 -6.55 -31.78
C GLN A 220 7.94 -6.83 -31.69
N SER A 221 7.19 -6.76 -32.80
CA SER A 221 5.76 -7.11 -32.80
C SER A 221 5.56 -8.56 -32.34
N SER A 222 4.81 -8.74 -31.25
CA SER A 222 4.55 -10.03 -30.62
C SER A 222 3.14 -10.04 -30.03
N ASN A 223 2.44 -11.18 -30.14
CA ASN A 223 1.13 -11.36 -29.53
C ASN A 223 1.20 -11.49 -28.00
N HIS A 224 2.40 -11.52 -27.44
CA HIS A 224 2.65 -11.69 -26.00
C HIS A 224 2.82 -10.36 -25.26
N VAL A 225 3.10 -9.27 -25.96
CA VAL A 225 3.32 -7.94 -25.36
C VAL A 225 2.41 -6.92 -26.03
N HIS A 226 1.61 -6.24 -25.23
CA HIS A 226 0.81 -5.12 -25.70
C HIS A 226 1.63 -3.84 -25.63
N ILE A 227 1.65 -3.09 -26.72
CA ILE A 227 2.42 -1.85 -26.87
C ILE A 227 1.56 -0.79 -27.54
N GLU A 228 1.44 0.36 -26.89
CA GLU A 228 0.67 1.50 -27.35
C GLU A 228 1.55 2.75 -27.32
N LYS A 229 1.61 3.50 -28.43
CA LYS A 229 2.35 4.77 -28.45
C LYS A 229 1.54 5.84 -27.72
N VAL A 230 2.17 6.48 -26.74
CA VAL A 230 1.55 7.53 -25.93
C VAL A 230 1.84 8.88 -26.57
N GLN A 231 0.80 9.68 -26.80
CA GLN A 231 0.98 11.08 -27.16
C GLN A 231 1.62 11.82 -25.98
N THR A 232 2.71 12.54 -26.25
CA THR A 232 3.53 13.14 -25.19
C THR A 232 3.88 14.59 -25.48
N THR A 233 3.82 15.42 -24.44
CA THR A 233 4.35 16.81 -24.45
C THR A 233 5.76 16.91 -23.90
N LEU A 234 6.39 15.78 -23.59
CA LEU A 234 7.76 15.75 -23.11
C LEU A 234 8.71 16.15 -24.23
N ARG A 235 9.71 16.98 -23.90
CA ARG A 235 10.80 17.35 -24.81
C ARG A 235 11.86 16.25 -24.75
N ILE A 236 11.64 15.23 -25.56
CA ILE A 236 12.49 14.06 -25.73
C ILE A 236 13.20 14.15 -27.09
N PRO A 237 14.46 13.66 -27.24
CA PRO A 237 15.09 13.51 -28.56
C PRO A 237 14.20 12.80 -29.59
N SER A 238 14.27 13.22 -30.85
CA SER A 238 13.32 12.86 -31.92
C SER A 238 13.24 11.36 -32.24
N HIS A 239 14.30 10.60 -31.97
CA HIS A 239 14.35 9.15 -32.19
C HIS A 239 13.71 8.35 -31.06
N TYR A 240 13.34 8.99 -29.94
CA TYR A 240 12.65 8.32 -28.85
C TYR A 240 11.16 8.64 -28.84
N SER A 241 10.38 7.69 -28.33
CA SER A 241 8.94 7.85 -28.09
C SER A 241 8.57 7.20 -26.76
N LEU A 242 7.50 7.73 -26.16
CA LEU A 242 6.91 7.16 -24.96
C LEU A 242 5.89 6.10 -25.37
N TYR A 243 6.00 4.91 -24.79
CA TYR A 243 5.07 3.82 -25.01
C TYR A 243 4.44 3.41 -23.69
N LYS A 244 3.19 2.97 -23.73
CA LYS A 244 2.57 2.18 -22.68
C LYS A 244 2.69 0.72 -23.07
N VAL A 245 3.27 -0.10 -22.20
CA VAL A 245 3.54 -1.52 -22.44
C VAL A 245 3.03 -2.39 -21.31
N LYS A 246 2.60 -3.61 -21.62
CA LYS A 246 2.32 -4.68 -20.64
C LYS A 246 2.59 -6.05 -21.24
N ALA A 247 3.10 -6.97 -20.41
CA ALA A 247 3.11 -8.39 -20.74
C ALA A 247 1.69 -8.93 -20.65
N LEU A 248 1.25 -9.69 -21.66
CA LEU A 248 -0.07 -10.33 -21.66
C LEU A 248 -0.04 -11.73 -21.03
N ASP A 249 1.15 -12.34 -21.01
CA ASP A 249 1.38 -13.65 -20.42
C ASP A 249 2.81 -13.81 -19.91
N PHE A 250 3.09 -14.98 -19.34
CA PHE A 250 4.40 -15.36 -18.82
C PHE A 250 5.23 -16.16 -19.85
N SER A 251 5.19 -15.76 -21.12
CA SER A 251 5.99 -16.40 -22.18
C SER A 251 7.47 -16.00 -22.16
N GLU A 252 8.31 -16.79 -22.84
CA GLU A 252 9.73 -16.46 -23.04
C GLU A 252 9.88 -15.16 -23.85
N GLU A 253 8.98 -14.91 -24.79
CA GLU A 253 8.89 -13.71 -25.60
C GLU A 253 8.60 -12.47 -24.75
N SER A 254 7.58 -12.53 -23.87
CA SER A 254 7.29 -11.47 -22.89
C SER A 254 8.49 -11.20 -21.99
N ALA A 255 9.13 -12.26 -21.51
CA ALA A 255 10.30 -12.14 -20.65
C ALA A 255 11.47 -11.46 -21.36
N LYS A 256 11.79 -11.88 -22.60
CA LYS A 256 12.86 -11.29 -23.43
C LYS A 256 12.60 -9.83 -23.74
N PHE A 257 11.35 -9.44 -24.02
CA PHE A 257 10.98 -8.05 -24.27
C PHE A 257 11.35 -7.15 -23.09
N PHE A 258 10.88 -7.48 -21.89
CA PHE A 258 11.17 -6.68 -20.70
C PHE A 258 12.63 -6.75 -20.29
N LEU A 259 13.30 -7.85 -20.60
CA LEU A 259 14.71 -8.02 -20.34
C LEU A 259 15.60 -7.12 -21.19
N ASN A 260 15.24 -6.90 -22.46
CA ASN A 260 15.88 -5.89 -23.30
C ASN A 260 15.69 -4.46 -22.73
N CYS A 261 14.66 -4.26 -21.92
CA CYS A 261 14.42 -3.04 -21.14
C CYS A 261 15.08 -3.08 -19.75
N TYR A 262 15.99 -4.03 -19.51
CA TYR A 262 16.66 -4.29 -18.23
C TYR A 262 15.71 -4.61 -17.08
N CYS A 263 14.51 -5.13 -17.34
CA CYS A 263 13.54 -5.56 -16.34
C CYS A 263 13.31 -7.07 -16.42
N ARG A 264 12.91 -7.70 -15.32
CA ARG A 264 12.63 -9.15 -15.29
C ARG A 264 11.15 -9.41 -15.14
N LEU A 265 10.60 -10.22 -16.03
CA LEU A 265 9.26 -10.72 -15.85
C LEU A 265 9.29 -11.78 -14.74
N GLU A 266 8.60 -11.52 -13.63
CA GLU A 266 8.56 -12.38 -12.45
C GLU A 266 7.11 -12.57 -11.97
N GLU A 267 6.79 -13.74 -11.41
CA GLU A 267 5.46 -14.01 -10.85
C GLU A 267 5.27 -13.35 -9.48
N LYS A 268 6.34 -13.32 -8.68
CA LYS A 268 6.31 -12.86 -7.28
C LYS A 268 7.10 -11.55 -7.12
N PRO A 269 6.47 -10.47 -6.62
CA PRO A 269 7.13 -9.19 -6.48
C PRO A 269 8.19 -9.18 -5.38
N ILE A 270 9.32 -8.51 -5.63
CA ILE A 270 10.19 -8.05 -4.55
C ILE A 270 9.41 -7.07 -3.67
N SER A 271 9.18 -7.46 -2.43
CA SER A 271 8.45 -6.63 -1.48
C SER A 271 8.93 -6.88 -0.05
N PHE A 272 8.77 -5.86 0.78
CA PHE A 272 8.92 -5.97 2.23
C PHE A 272 7.62 -5.50 2.87
N ILE A 273 7.05 -6.36 3.71
CA ILE A 273 5.81 -6.12 4.43
C ILE A 273 6.13 -6.12 5.92
N PRO A 274 6.04 -4.96 6.61
CA PRO A 274 6.19 -4.94 8.07
C PRO A 274 5.02 -5.69 8.73
N ILE A 275 5.34 -6.47 9.77
CA ILE A 275 4.39 -7.31 10.53
C ILE A 275 4.25 -6.80 11.96
N TRP A 276 5.36 -6.41 12.58
CA TRP A 276 5.39 -5.98 13.98
C TRP A 276 6.54 -5.01 14.24
N PRO A 277 6.40 -3.94 15.04
CA PRO A 277 5.18 -3.46 15.72
C PRO A 277 4.15 -2.92 14.73
N ILE A 278 3.08 -2.28 15.23
CA ILE A 278 2.21 -1.44 14.41
C ILE A 278 3.08 -0.44 13.64
N THR A 279 2.82 -0.34 12.34
CA THR A 279 3.51 0.59 11.45
C THR A 279 2.52 1.33 10.56
N VAL A 280 2.89 2.54 10.17
CA VAL A 280 2.20 3.25 9.08
C VAL A 280 3.11 3.28 7.86
N LYS A 281 2.55 2.95 6.70
CA LYS A 281 3.29 2.90 5.43
C LYS A 281 2.90 4.08 4.56
N SER A 282 3.90 4.80 4.08
CA SER A 282 3.81 5.87 3.09
C SER A 282 4.81 5.56 1.96
N PRO A 283 4.68 6.13 0.76
CA PRO A 283 5.68 5.94 -0.29
C PRO A 283 7.11 6.17 0.24
N PHE A 284 7.95 5.15 0.11
CA PHE A 284 9.33 5.11 0.61
C PHE A 284 9.52 5.22 2.13
N HIS A 285 8.48 5.28 2.96
CA HIS A 285 8.60 5.42 4.42
C HIS A 285 7.78 4.37 5.17
N ILE A 286 8.37 3.82 6.23
CA ILE A 286 7.73 2.93 7.19
C ILE A 286 7.91 3.54 8.57
N TYR A 287 6.83 4.09 9.12
CA TYR A 287 6.79 4.70 10.44
C TYR A 287 6.56 3.64 11.50
N HIS A 288 7.33 3.67 12.58
CA HIS A 288 7.21 2.73 13.69
C HIS A 288 7.71 3.34 15.00
N ASN A 289 7.32 2.78 16.14
CA ASN A 289 7.74 3.28 17.46
C ASN A 289 8.72 2.35 18.20
N SER A 290 8.99 1.15 17.68
CA SER A 290 9.82 0.13 18.33
C SER A 290 11.31 0.21 17.95
N LYS A 291 12.16 -0.34 18.83
CA LYS A 291 13.60 -0.61 18.56
C LYS A 291 13.82 -1.75 17.56
N PHE A 292 12.82 -2.61 17.38
CA PHE A 292 12.89 -3.72 16.44
C PHE A 292 11.68 -3.70 15.52
N LEU A 293 11.95 -3.87 14.23
CA LEU A 293 10.94 -4.07 13.20
C LEU A 293 11.07 -5.48 12.66
N TYR A 294 9.94 -6.17 12.58
CA TYR A 294 9.79 -7.50 12.02
C TYR A 294 8.97 -7.39 10.75
N GLY A 295 9.40 -8.05 9.68
CA GLY A 295 8.67 -8.04 8.43
C GLY A 295 9.05 -9.21 7.55
N VAL A 296 8.18 -9.53 6.60
CA VAL A 296 8.43 -10.55 5.60
C VAL A 296 8.94 -9.90 4.33
N MET A 297 10.08 -10.39 3.85
CA MET A 297 10.59 -10.08 2.53
C MET A 297 10.24 -11.23 1.58
N SER A 298 9.60 -10.90 0.48
CA SER A 298 9.25 -11.84 -0.59
C SER A 298 9.98 -11.47 -1.88
N GLY A 299 10.12 -12.45 -2.77
CA GLY A 299 10.79 -12.29 -4.06
C GLY A 299 12.29 -12.59 -4.01
N ASN A 300 12.87 -12.78 -5.19
CA ASN A 300 14.28 -13.12 -5.34
C ASN A 300 15.17 -11.87 -5.19
N ALA A 301 15.39 -11.41 -3.96
CA ALA A 301 16.24 -10.27 -3.63
C ALA A 301 17.11 -10.53 -2.39
N THR A 302 18.23 -9.81 -2.31
CA THR A 302 18.99 -9.60 -1.08
C THR A 302 18.52 -8.31 -0.40
N PHE A 303 18.81 -8.18 0.89
CA PHE A 303 18.46 -7.00 1.67
C PHE A 303 19.68 -6.45 2.41
N GLN A 304 19.67 -5.15 2.68
CA GLN A 304 20.72 -4.47 3.45
C GLN A 304 20.18 -3.24 4.14
N THR A 305 20.67 -2.95 5.34
CA THR A 305 20.38 -1.69 6.04
C THR A 305 21.44 -0.61 5.78
N TYR A 306 21.00 0.65 5.76
CA TYR A 306 21.90 1.81 5.70
C TYR A 306 21.43 2.92 6.67
N PRO A 307 22.32 3.47 7.52
CA PRO A 307 23.66 2.98 7.81
C PRO A 307 23.63 1.52 8.30
N TYR A 308 24.77 0.84 8.28
CA TYR A 308 24.81 -0.58 8.61
C TYR A 308 24.21 -0.83 10.00
N GLY A 309 23.14 -1.62 10.05
CA GLY A 309 22.43 -1.97 11.27
C GLY A 309 22.19 -3.48 11.36
N PHE A 310 21.99 -3.99 12.57
CA PHE A 310 21.78 -5.42 12.78
C PHE A 310 20.48 -5.89 12.11
N VAL A 311 20.60 -6.86 11.21
CA VAL A 311 19.47 -7.60 10.64
C VAL A 311 19.74 -9.08 10.79
N SER A 312 18.75 -9.80 11.31
CA SER A 312 18.74 -11.27 11.30
C SER A 312 17.58 -11.75 10.43
N SER A 313 17.79 -12.84 9.71
CA SER A 313 16.79 -13.44 8.82
C SER A 313 16.57 -14.90 9.15
N ALA A 314 15.33 -15.36 9.05
CA ALA A 314 14.96 -16.77 9.09
C ALA A 314 14.18 -17.12 7.81
N PRO A 315 14.44 -18.28 7.19
CA PRO A 315 13.70 -18.71 6.01
C PRO A 315 12.24 -18.96 6.38
N LEU A 316 11.33 -18.57 5.48
CA LEU A 316 9.89 -18.77 5.59
C LEU A 316 9.36 -19.19 4.21
N GLU A 317 9.37 -20.49 3.92
CA GLU A 317 9.02 -21.04 2.61
C GLU A 317 9.78 -20.34 1.46
N ASP A 318 9.08 -19.63 0.58
CA ASP A 318 9.62 -18.86 -0.55
C ASP A 318 10.01 -17.41 -0.18
N SER A 319 9.96 -17.06 1.10
CA SER A 319 10.19 -15.73 1.66
C SER A 319 11.18 -15.78 2.82
N ASN A 320 11.55 -14.61 3.35
CA ASN A 320 12.40 -14.49 4.54
C ASN A 320 11.72 -13.62 5.60
N LEU A 321 11.65 -14.11 6.83
CA LEU A 321 11.30 -13.31 7.99
C LEU A 321 12.53 -12.52 8.42
N LEU A 322 12.43 -11.19 8.42
CA LEU A 322 13.48 -10.28 8.83
C LEU A 322 13.18 -9.70 10.20
N LYS A 323 14.19 -9.63 11.05
CA LYS A 323 14.22 -8.84 12.29
C LYS A 323 15.31 -7.78 12.14
N ILE A 324 14.88 -6.52 12.06
CA ILE A 324 15.70 -5.35 11.83
C ILE A 324 15.80 -4.55 13.14
N ARG A 325 17.01 -4.19 13.55
CA ARG A 325 17.25 -3.31 14.69
C ARG A 325 17.29 -1.85 14.24
N CYS A 326 16.35 -1.06 14.73
CA CYS A 326 16.17 0.35 14.43
C CYS A 326 16.76 1.22 15.56
N ASP A 327 18.09 1.34 15.54
CA ASP A 327 18.85 2.04 16.58
C ASP A 327 18.75 3.57 16.49
N ASP A 328 18.52 4.10 15.29
CA ASP A 328 18.48 5.54 15.00
C ASP A 328 17.23 5.88 14.17
N ARG A 329 16.86 7.17 14.10
CA ARG A 329 15.81 7.69 13.20
C ARG A 329 16.20 7.58 11.73
N LYS A 330 17.50 7.50 11.45
CA LYS A 330 18.09 7.47 10.11
C LYS A 330 18.45 6.05 9.73
N GLN A 331 17.47 5.25 9.33
CA GLN A 331 17.74 3.91 8.82
C GLN A 331 16.93 3.65 7.56
N ILE A 332 17.52 2.92 6.63
CA ILE A 332 16.90 2.49 5.38
C ILE A 332 17.01 0.98 5.32
N ILE A 333 15.94 0.31 4.90
CA ILE A 333 16.00 -1.06 4.39
C ILE A 333 16.03 -0.98 2.86
N ALA A 334 17.10 -1.48 2.26
CA ALA A 334 17.24 -1.61 0.81
C ALA A 334 17.04 -3.08 0.42
N LEU A 335 16.30 -3.29 -0.65
CA LEU A 335 16.09 -4.57 -1.31
C LEU A 335 16.67 -4.49 -2.71
N GLY A 336 17.33 -5.54 -3.15
CA GLY A 336 17.87 -5.54 -4.49
C GLY A 336 18.58 -6.81 -4.90
N ARG A 337 19.40 -6.69 -5.93
CA ARG A 337 20.16 -7.81 -6.47
C ARG A 337 21.58 -7.33 -6.73
N PHE A 338 22.55 -8.08 -6.22
CA PHE A 338 23.96 -7.74 -6.31
C PHE A 338 24.25 -6.36 -5.71
N SER A 339 24.70 -5.41 -6.52
CA SER A 339 24.98 -4.01 -6.18
C SER A 339 23.78 -3.09 -6.38
N ASN A 340 22.76 -3.51 -7.14
CA ASN A 340 21.63 -2.67 -7.53
C ASN A 340 20.55 -2.64 -6.45
N VAL A 341 20.22 -1.44 -5.97
CA VAL A 341 19.05 -1.20 -5.13
C VAL A 341 17.82 -1.09 -6.02
N LEU A 342 16.87 -2.00 -5.85
CA LEU A 342 15.65 -2.08 -6.67
C LEU A 342 14.45 -1.46 -5.94
N ASN A 343 14.45 -1.55 -4.61
CA ASN A 343 13.46 -0.94 -3.75
C ASN A 343 14.13 -0.54 -2.43
N TYR A 344 13.65 0.50 -1.79
CA TYR A 344 14.11 0.87 -0.45
C TYR A 344 13.01 1.58 0.31
N SER A 345 13.12 1.56 1.64
CA SER A 345 12.22 2.32 2.51
C SER A 345 13.00 2.88 3.71
N TYR A 346 12.74 4.14 4.01
CA TYR A 346 13.15 4.76 5.26
C TYR A 346 12.38 4.13 6.40
N LEU A 347 13.10 3.57 7.37
CA LEU A 347 12.58 3.08 8.63
C LEU A 347 12.59 4.25 9.61
N TRP A 348 11.44 4.89 9.74
CA TRP A 348 11.31 6.13 10.48
C TRP A 348 10.78 5.84 11.88
N ARG A 349 11.67 5.95 12.88
CA ARG A 349 11.30 5.68 14.26
C ARG A 349 10.78 6.93 14.95
N GLU A 350 9.47 6.98 15.19
CA GLU A 350 8.81 8.08 15.91
C GLU A 350 7.60 7.59 16.71
N LYS A 351 7.01 8.48 17.51
CA LYS A 351 5.73 8.19 18.15
C LYS A 351 4.63 8.25 17.10
N LEU A 352 3.79 7.22 17.08
CA LEU A 352 2.64 7.14 16.19
C LEU A 352 1.46 7.87 16.85
N GLU A 353 1.56 9.19 16.93
CA GLU A 353 0.50 10.08 17.43
C GLU A 353 -0.24 10.63 16.20
N PHE A 354 -1.27 9.91 15.74
CA PHE A 354 -2.18 10.42 14.70
C PHE A 354 -3.30 11.20 15.38
N GLU A 355 -3.58 12.41 14.91
CA GLU A 355 -4.76 13.14 15.36
C GLU A 355 -6.00 12.32 14.98
N ASP A 356 -6.78 11.94 16.00
CA ASP A 356 -8.11 11.36 15.82
C ASP A 356 -9.02 12.45 15.26
N THR A 357 -9.00 12.60 13.95
CA THR A 357 -10.07 13.27 13.24
C THR A 357 -11.23 12.29 13.25
N HIS A 358 -12.13 12.46 14.22
CA HIS A 358 -13.37 11.70 14.23
C HIS A 358 -14.03 11.85 12.86
N LEU A 359 -14.17 10.74 12.14
CA LEU A 359 -14.90 10.70 10.87
C LEU A 359 -16.31 11.24 11.14
N THR A 360 -16.65 12.37 10.52
CA THR A 360 -17.98 12.94 10.65
C THR A 360 -18.80 12.60 9.42
N SER A 361 -19.88 11.85 9.62
CA SER A 361 -20.88 11.65 8.58
C SER A 361 -22.13 12.46 8.90
N VAL A 362 -22.39 13.50 8.11
CA VAL A 362 -23.64 14.26 8.18
C VAL A 362 -24.55 13.78 7.06
N VAL A 363 -25.58 13.01 7.41
CA VAL A 363 -26.63 12.60 6.48
C VAL A 363 -27.77 13.60 6.58
N LEU A 364 -28.21 14.16 5.45
CA LEU A 364 -29.24 15.20 5.39
C LEU A 364 -30.52 14.67 4.73
N ASP A 365 -31.67 15.23 5.06
CA ASP A 365 -32.91 15.06 4.29
C ASP A 365 -32.95 16.01 3.07
N ALA A 366 -34.02 15.91 2.27
CA ALA A 366 -34.23 16.79 1.11
C ALA A 366 -34.40 18.28 1.47
N GLN A 367 -34.66 18.61 2.74
CA GLN A 367 -34.80 19.97 3.27
C GLN A 367 -33.51 20.49 3.92
N GLY A 368 -32.46 19.66 4.00
CA GLY A 368 -31.18 19.99 4.62
C GLY A 368 -31.12 19.78 6.13
N ASN A 369 -32.07 19.05 6.73
CA ASN A 369 -32.02 18.70 8.16
C ASN A 369 -31.18 17.43 8.37
N ILE A 370 -30.47 17.37 9.50
CA ILE A 370 -29.64 16.21 9.85
C ILE A 370 -30.52 15.03 10.26
N ILE A 371 -30.24 13.86 9.67
CA ILE A 371 -30.91 12.59 9.99
C ILE A 371 -30.00 11.76 10.89
N ASP A 372 -30.40 11.62 12.15
CA ASP A 372 -29.72 10.73 13.08
C ASP A 372 -29.94 9.25 12.71
N SER A 373 -28.89 8.45 12.89
CA SER A 373 -28.90 6.99 12.80
C SER A 373 -29.95 6.30 13.71
N LEU A 374 -30.38 6.99 14.76
CA LEU A 374 -31.41 6.52 15.69
C LEU A 374 -32.80 7.12 15.42
N SER A 375 -32.98 7.84 14.31
CA SER A 375 -34.26 8.46 14.01
C SER A 375 -35.34 7.40 13.77
N GLU A 376 -36.43 7.48 14.55
CA GLU A 376 -37.64 6.70 14.33
C GLU A 376 -38.56 7.35 13.28
N GLU A 377 -38.20 8.54 12.79
CA GLU A 377 -38.99 9.26 11.80
C GLU A 377 -38.87 8.60 10.43
N LYS A 378 -39.95 8.73 9.64
CA LYS A 378 -39.99 8.17 8.29
C LYS A 378 -39.12 9.02 7.36
N VAL A 379 -37.93 8.52 7.08
CA VAL A 379 -37.01 9.10 6.09
C VAL A 379 -37.53 8.76 4.70
N LYS A 380 -37.68 9.78 3.86
CA LYS A 380 -38.11 9.63 2.46
C LYS A 380 -36.96 9.71 1.48
N GLU A 381 -35.96 10.53 1.81
CA GLU A 381 -34.81 10.78 0.96
C GLU A 381 -33.63 11.17 1.84
N ILE A 382 -32.44 10.72 1.48
CA ILE A 382 -31.18 11.12 2.11
C ILE A 382 -30.25 11.73 1.09
N HIS A 383 -29.51 12.74 1.51
CA HIS A 383 -28.43 13.40 0.78
C HIS A 383 -27.16 13.22 1.61
N TYR A 384 -26.08 12.82 0.96
CA TYR A 384 -24.80 12.60 1.62
C TYR A 384 -23.65 12.95 0.70
N ILE A 385 -22.61 13.60 1.24
CA ILE A 385 -21.35 13.87 0.53
C ILE A 385 -20.25 13.18 1.34
N PRO A 386 -19.63 12.11 0.81
CA PRO A 386 -18.57 11.41 1.52
C PRO A 386 -17.29 12.23 1.52
N GLU A 387 -16.61 12.29 2.66
CA GLU A 387 -15.23 12.76 2.74
C GLU A 387 -14.24 11.73 2.17
N TYR A 388 -14.57 10.44 2.26
CA TYR A 388 -13.76 9.32 1.78
C TYR A 388 -14.60 8.35 0.96
N ASP A 389 -13.95 7.64 0.04
CA ASP A 389 -14.59 6.55 -0.72
C ASP A 389 -15.20 5.52 0.22
N GLY A 390 -16.34 4.95 -0.15
CA GLY A 390 -17.11 4.08 0.72
C GLY A 390 -18.22 3.37 0.01
N LYS A 391 -19.27 3.00 0.75
CA LYS A 391 -20.45 2.34 0.17
C LYS A 391 -21.72 2.60 0.95
N PHE A 392 -22.84 2.59 0.25
CA PHE A 392 -24.17 2.54 0.83
C PHE A 392 -24.78 1.18 0.52
N ILE A 393 -25.30 0.50 1.55
CA ILE A 393 -25.91 -0.81 1.39
C ILE A 393 -27.31 -0.86 1.97
N VAL A 394 -28.12 -1.73 1.38
CA VAL A 394 -29.49 -2.01 1.84
C VAL A 394 -29.61 -3.49 2.11
N GLU A 395 -30.02 -3.83 3.32
CA GLU A 395 -30.23 -5.20 3.79
C GLU A 395 -31.71 -5.44 4.09
N LYS A 396 -32.16 -6.68 3.94
CA LYS A 396 -33.42 -7.18 4.46
C LYS A 396 -33.18 -8.54 5.10
N ASP A 397 -33.66 -8.73 6.32
CA ASP A 397 -33.49 -9.99 7.06
C ASP A 397 -32.01 -10.45 7.14
N GLY A 398 -31.07 -9.49 7.17
CA GLY A 398 -29.62 -9.75 7.20
C GLY A 398 -28.97 -10.05 5.85
N PHE A 399 -29.73 -10.07 4.75
CA PHE A 399 -29.22 -10.29 3.40
C PHE A 399 -29.05 -8.96 2.67
N LEU A 400 -27.91 -8.79 2.01
CA LEU A 400 -27.62 -7.66 1.12
C LEU A 400 -28.51 -7.70 -0.12
N ILE A 401 -29.28 -6.64 -0.36
CA ILE A 401 -30.13 -6.48 -1.55
C ILE A 401 -29.54 -5.45 -2.51
N GLU A 402 -29.08 -4.32 -1.99
CA GLU A 402 -28.53 -3.24 -2.80
C GLU A 402 -27.17 -2.82 -2.26
N ASN A 403 -26.25 -2.45 -3.16
CA ASN A 403 -24.90 -2.03 -2.84
C ASN A 403 -24.44 -0.95 -3.84
N TYR A 404 -24.17 0.24 -3.33
CA TYR A 404 -23.76 1.39 -4.10
C TYR A 404 -22.37 1.81 -3.65
N ALA A 405 -21.44 1.95 -4.59
CA ALA A 405 -20.14 2.56 -4.32
C ALA A 405 -20.32 4.07 -4.13
N LEU A 406 -19.61 4.64 -3.16
CA LEU A 406 -19.58 6.07 -2.88
C LEU A 406 -18.16 6.58 -3.16
N SER A 407 -18.03 7.66 -3.91
CA SER A 407 -16.76 8.32 -4.21
C SER A 407 -16.65 9.63 -3.45
N SER A 408 -15.48 9.88 -2.86
CA SER A 408 -15.20 11.10 -2.08
C SER A 408 -15.57 12.37 -2.87
N GLY A 409 -16.28 13.29 -2.23
CA GLY A 409 -16.72 14.56 -2.80
C GLY A 409 -17.99 14.50 -3.66
N ASP A 410 -18.42 13.31 -4.09
CA ASP A 410 -19.59 13.16 -4.94
C ASP A 410 -20.89 13.12 -4.12
N LYS A 411 -21.87 13.93 -4.53
CA LYS A 411 -23.18 13.95 -3.87
C LYS A 411 -23.95 12.66 -4.17
N PHE A 412 -24.26 11.92 -3.11
CA PHE A 412 -25.13 10.75 -3.13
C PHE A 412 -26.55 11.11 -2.69
N ILE A 413 -27.56 10.60 -3.41
CA ILE A 413 -28.98 10.76 -3.09
C ILE A 413 -29.66 9.39 -3.16
N TYR A 414 -30.44 9.04 -2.14
CA TYR A 414 -31.23 7.81 -2.12
C TYR A 414 -32.65 8.08 -1.60
N ASN A 415 -33.67 7.54 -2.27
CA ASN A 415 -35.08 7.81 -1.96
C ASN A 415 -36.02 6.58 -1.96
N ASP A 416 -35.50 5.37 -2.17
CA ASP A 416 -36.32 4.14 -2.15
C ASP A 416 -36.36 3.48 -0.77
N PHE A 417 -36.84 4.23 0.23
CA PHE A 417 -37.01 3.70 1.58
C PHE A 417 -38.24 2.80 1.68
N GLN A 418 -38.02 1.53 1.99
CA GLN A 418 -39.02 0.48 2.13
C GLN A 418 -38.97 -0.14 3.51
N ARG A 419 -40.12 -0.55 4.02
CA ARG A 419 -40.27 -1.16 5.35
C ARG A 419 -39.53 -2.50 5.46
N GLY A 420 -39.03 -2.79 6.66
CA GLY A 420 -38.32 -4.04 6.95
C GLY A 420 -36.91 -4.10 6.36
N ARG A 421 -36.39 -2.97 5.85
CA ARG A 421 -35.02 -2.86 5.35
C ARG A 421 -34.13 -2.08 6.33
N VAL A 422 -32.85 -2.43 6.32
CA VAL A 422 -31.79 -1.76 7.06
C VAL A 422 -30.84 -1.11 6.06
N TYR A 423 -30.63 0.18 6.22
CA TYR A 423 -29.80 1.01 5.38
C TYR A 423 -28.52 1.31 6.13
N LYS A 424 -27.37 1.11 5.52
CA LYS A 424 -26.07 1.34 6.15
C LYS A 424 -25.16 2.12 5.22
N LEU A 425 -24.44 3.07 5.80
CA LEU A 425 -23.51 3.92 5.10
C LEU A 425 -22.12 3.72 5.69
N TYR A 426 -21.15 3.52 4.81
CA TYR A 426 -19.76 3.29 5.15
C TYR A 426 -18.87 4.35 4.51
N GLN A 427 -17.89 4.85 5.28
CA GLN A 427 -16.70 5.51 4.75
C GLN A 427 -15.53 4.53 4.91
N GLY A 428 -14.89 4.16 3.81
CA GLY A 428 -13.96 3.03 3.78
C GLY A 428 -14.63 1.73 4.24
N LEU A 429 -14.18 1.21 5.38
CA LEU A 429 -14.76 0.03 6.04
C LEU A 429 -15.53 0.38 7.32
N ASP A 430 -15.53 1.64 7.73
CA ASP A 430 -16.15 2.10 8.96
C ASP A 430 -17.64 2.37 8.74
N LEU A 431 -18.48 1.81 9.62
CA LEU A 431 -19.94 2.01 9.59
C LEU A 431 -20.26 3.36 10.22
N MET A 432 -20.70 4.31 9.40
CA MET A 432 -20.90 5.69 9.81
C MET A 432 -22.35 6.01 10.16
N TRP A 433 -23.30 5.40 9.44
CA TRP A 433 -24.72 5.64 9.66
C TRP A 433 -25.54 4.38 9.39
N THR A 434 -26.59 4.18 10.19
CA THR A 434 -27.54 3.09 10.01
C THR A 434 -28.94 3.65 10.15
N TYR A 435 -29.88 3.20 9.33
CA TYR A 435 -31.29 3.51 9.48
C TYR A 435 -32.13 2.25 9.29
N LYS A 436 -33.15 2.09 10.15
CA LYS A 436 -34.07 0.97 10.09
C LYS A 436 -35.46 1.50 9.78
N ALA A 437 -35.97 1.20 8.60
CA ALA A 437 -37.32 1.60 8.21
C ALA A 437 -38.34 0.73 8.99
N SER A 438 -38.83 1.27 10.11
CA SER A 438 -39.68 0.56 11.05
C SER A 438 -41.03 0.17 10.44
N ASP A 439 -41.43 -1.08 10.70
CA ASP A 439 -42.83 -1.47 10.61
C ASP A 439 -43.57 -0.83 11.78
N THR A 440 -44.68 -0.12 11.50
CA THR A 440 -45.53 0.45 12.54
C THR A 440 -46.30 -0.66 13.23
N LYS A 441 -45.59 -1.34 14.13
CA LYS A 441 -46.00 -2.14 15.29
C LYS A 441 -44.67 -2.65 15.86
N GLN A 442 -44.08 -1.87 16.78
CA GLN A 442 -43.01 -2.37 17.63
C GLN A 442 -43.54 -3.62 18.36
N LYS A 443 -43.32 -4.80 17.79
CA LYS A 443 -42.93 -5.95 18.61
C LYS A 443 -41.56 -5.55 19.11
N LEU A 444 -41.52 -5.06 20.34
CA LEU A 444 -40.30 -4.84 21.11
C LEU A 444 -39.43 -6.09 20.97
N GLU A 445 -38.41 -6.02 20.12
CA GLU A 445 -37.30 -6.97 20.20
C GLU A 445 -36.66 -6.74 21.57
N HIS A 446 -36.92 -7.67 22.48
CA HIS A 446 -36.45 -7.66 23.86
C HIS A 446 -34.93 -7.75 23.90
N VAL A 447 -34.24 -6.59 23.86
CA VAL A 447 -32.90 -6.47 24.42
C VAL A 447 -33.09 -6.36 25.94
N PHE A 448 -32.81 -7.46 26.63
CA PHE A 448 -32.98 -7.61 28.08
C PHE A 448 -31.95 -6.75 28.85
N ASP A 449 -32.23 -5.45 29.07
CA ASP A 449 -31.45 -4.59 29.97
C ASP A 449 -32.23 -4.25 31.26
N ASP A 450 -31.88 -4.95 32.33
CA ASP A 450 -32.44 -4.76 33.68
C ASP A 450 -32.21 -3.36 34.24
N ASN A 451 -31.17 -2.64 33.82
CA ASN A 451 -30.94 -1.26 34.28
C ASN A 451 -31.95 -0.28 33.69
N LEU A 452 -32.32 -0.45 32.41
CA LEU A 452 -33.29 0.39 31.75
C LEU A 452 -34.69 0.16 32.32
N VAL A 453 -35.07 -1.11 32.51
CA VAL A 453 -36.36 -1.48 33.13
C VAL A 453 -36.45 -0.92 34.55
N PHE A 454 -35.42 -1.13 35.37
CA PHE A 454 -35.40 -0.62 36.74
C PHE A 454 -35.47 0.92 36.81
N LYS A 455 -34.79 1.62 35.90
CA LYS A 455 -34.88 3.10 35.81
C LYS A 455 -36.28 3.56 35.42
N LYS A 456 -36.97 2.86 34.51
CA LYS A 456 -38.37 3.16 34.14
C LYS A 456 -39.31 2.96 35.32
N LEU A 457 -39.21 1.82 36.02
CA LEU A 457 -40.05 1.51 37.17
C LEU A 457 -39.90 2.52 38.32
N LYS A 458 -38.69 3.04 38.54
CA LYS A 458 -38.45 4.12 39.51
C LYS A 458 -39.06 5.47 39.14
N LYS A 459 -39.30 5.71 37.85
CA LYS A 459 -39.88 6.96 37.35
C LYS A 459 -41.41 6.94 37.34
N CYS A 460 -42.04 5.76 37.39
CA CYS A 460 -43.49 5.62 37.52
C CYS A 460 -43.97 6.26 38.82
N LYS A 461 -44.99 7.11 38.73
CA LYS A 461 -45.60 7.79 39.88
C LYS A 461 -47.10 7.47 39.92
N SER A 462 -47.83 8.14 40.81
CA SER A 462 -49.29 8.03 41.00
C SER A 462 -50.07 7.81 39.69
N PRO A 463 -51.18 7.03 39.67
CA PRO A 463 -51.89 6.46 40.82
C PRO A 463 -51.29 5.16 41.34
N TYR A 464 -51.28 4.99 42.66
CA TYR A 464 -50.87 3.74 43.32
C TYR A 464 -52.09 2.82 43.49
N ILE A 465 -51.87 1.53 43.27
CA ILE A 465 -52.83 0.45 43.45
C ILE A 465 -52.28 -0.57 44.45
N GLU A 466 -53.16 -1.31 45.12
CA GLU A 466 -52.75 -2.42 45.97
C GLU A 466 -52.10 -3.53 45.15
N ILE A 467 -51.02 -4.10 45.69
CA ILE A 467 -50.32 -5.23 45.08
C ILE A 467 -50.38 -6.45 46.01
N SER A 468 -50.92 -7.55 45.50
CA SER A 468 -51.04 -8.80 46.24
C SER A 468 -49.70 -9.56 46.29
N HIS A 469 -49.52 -10.37 47.33
CA HIS A 469 -48.42 -11.33 47.47
C HIS A 469 -48.30 -12.30 46.28
N SER A 470 -49.37 -12.52 45.51
CA SER A 470 -49.36 -13.35 44.30
C SER A 470 -48.37 -12.86 43.22
N TYR A 471 -48.00 -11.58 43.23
CA TYR A 471 -46.96 -11.04 42.34
C TYR A 471 -45.53 -11.51 42.71
N GLY A 472 -45.37 -12.24 43.82
CA GLY A 472 -44.13 -12.97 44.11
C GLY A 472 -43.77 -14.01 43.04
N VAL A 473 -44.78 -14.58 42.37
CA VAL A 473 -44.58 -15.51 41.24
C VAL A 473 -43.92 -14.78 40.05
N VAL A 474 -44.36 -13.56 39.75
CA VAL A 474 -43.78 -12.72 38.69
C VAL A 474 -42.34 -12.33 39.04
N ALA A 475 -42.08 -11.98 40.31
CA ALA A 475 -40.73 -11.70 40.77
C ALA A 475 -39.78 -12.91 40.64
N ASN A 476 -40.31 -14.14 40.75
CA ASN A 476 -39.51 -15.34 40.55
C ASN A 476 -39.29 -15.66 39.07
N SER A 477 -40.30 -15.46 38.20
CA SER A 477 -40.19 -15.76 36.77
C SER A 477 -39.21 -14.85 36.03
N ILE A 478 -39.07 -13.60 36.47
CA ILE A 478 -38.15 -12.62 35.84
C ILE A 478 -36.76 -12.58 36.50
N LYS A 479 -36.52 -13.38 37.55
CA LYS A 479 -35.33 -13.27 38.41
C LYS A 479 -34.00 -13.47 37.67
N SER A 480 -33.94 -14.41 36.72
CA SER A 480 -32.72 -14.75 35.99
C SER A 480 -32.26 -13.61 35.07
N ASN A 481 -33.22 -12.94 34.42
CA ASN A 481 -32.94 -11.93 33.40
C ASN A 481 -33.00 -10.50 33.98
N TYR A 482 -33.65 -10.31 35.14
CA TYR A 482 -33.91 -9.00 35.73
C TYR A 482 -33.71 -8.95 37.26
N PRO A 483 -32.47 -9.10 37.77
CA PRO A 483 -32.20 -9.16 39.21
C PRO A 483 -32.55 -7.88 39.98
N LYS A 484 -32.27 -6.68 39.46
CA LYS A 484 -32.57 -5.39 40.11
C LYS A 484 -34.06 -5.11 40.11
N THR A 485 -34.73 -5.36 39.00
CA THR A 485 -36.20 -5.26 38.90
C THR A 485 -36.89 -6.22 39.85
N THR A 486 -36.36 -7.44 40.01
CA THR A 486 -36.87 -8.43 40.97
C THR A 486 -36.76 -7.95 42.42
N ILE A 487 -35.60 -7.40 42.81
CA ILE A 487 -35.38 -6.84 44.15
C ILE A 487 -36.35 -5.68 44.40
N TRP A 488 -36.55 -4.82 43.41
CA TRP A 488 -37.49 -3.69 43.49
C TRP A 488 -38.93 -4.15 43.66
N LEU A 489 -39.39 -5.11 42.86
CA LEU A 489 -40.75 -5.66 42.94
C LEU A 489 -41.02 -6.31 44.30
N ARG A 490 -40.07 -7.10 44.82
CA ARG A 490 -40.19 -7.69 46.17
C ARG A 490 -40.31 -6.61 47.26
N LYS A 491 -39.66 -5.45 47.08
CA LYS A 491 -39.81 -4.31 47.99
C LYS A 491 -41.22 -3.71 47.89
N GLN A 492 -41.76 -3.52 46.69
CA GLN A 492 -43.12 -3.00 46.51
C GLN A 492 -44.19 -3.95 47.07
N ILE A 493 -44.04 -5.28 46.88
CA ILE A 493 -44.92 -6.29 47.47
C ILE A 493 -44.93 -6.19 49.00
N LYS A 494 -43.76 -5.98 49.63
CA LYS A 494 -43.67 -5.76 51.09
C LYS A 494 -44.33 -4.45 51.54
N MET A 495 -44.34 -3.43 50.70
CA MET A 495 -44.97 -2.14 50.99
C MET A 495 -46.48 -2.17 50.76
N GLY A 496 -47.00 -3.12 49.99
CA GLY A 496 -48.43 -3.35 49.76
C GLY A 496 -49.05 -2.52 48.64
N TYR A 497 -48.28 -1.61 48.03
CA TYR A 497 -48.74 -0.75 46.93
C TYR A 497 -47.70 -0.59 45.82
N ILE A 498 -48.17 -0.35 44.59
CA ILE A 498 -47.35 -0.14 43.39
C ILE A 498 -48.02 0.89 42.46
N SER A 499 -47.25 1.64 41.67
CA SER A 499 -47.84 2.50 40.62
C SER A 499 -48.56 1.65 39.56
N LYS A 500 -49.72 2.13 39.10
CA LYS A 500 -50.50 1.49 38.03
C LYS A 500 -49.67 1.33 36.73
N GLU A 501 -48.84 2.32 36.41
CA GLU A 501 -47.95 2.27 35.23
C GLU A 501 -46.87 1.19 35.40
N ALA A 502 -46.27 1.11 36.60
CA ALA A 502 -45.28 0.08 36.89
C ALA A 502 -45.88 -1.34 36.82
N MET A 503 -47.16 -1.50 37.19
CA MET A 503 -47.85 -2.77 37.09
C MET A 503 -48.07 -3.21 35.64
N ILE A 504 -48.35 -2.28 34.72
CA ILE A 504 -48.48 -2.57 33.29
C ILE A 504 -47.14 -3.07 32.74
N ILE A 505 -46.05 -2.36 33.04
CA ILE A 505 -44.69 -2.75 32.62
C ILE A 505 -44.31 -4.14 33.13
N LEU A 506 -44.67 -4.48 34.39
CA LEU A 506 -44.39 -5.81 34.95
C LEU A 506 -45.21 -6.92 34.31
N ASN A 507 -46.47 -6.64 33.93
CA ASN A 507 -47.29 -7.61 33.22
C ASN A 507 -46.82 -7.82 31.77
N GLU A 508 -46.31 -6.79 31.13
CA GLU A 508 -45.63 -6.91 29.83
C GLU A 508 -44.36 -7.77 29.93
N LEU A 509 -43.55 -7.58 30.97
CA LEU A 509 -42.37 -8.42 31.23
C LEU A 509 -42.73 -9.88 31.52
N LYS A 510 -43.82 -10.12 32.26
CA LYS A 510 -44.35 -11.46 32.49
C LYS A 510 -44.74 -12.15 31.19
N ASN A 511 -45.40 -11.43 30.29
CA ASN A 511 -45.85 -11.96 29.00
C ASN A 511 -44.69 -12.15 28.01
N ALA A 512 -43.66 -11.29 28.08
CA ALA A 512 -42.46 -11.40 27.27
C ALA A 512 -41.53 -12.56 27.67
N GLY A 513 -41.54 -12.95 28.95
CA GLY A 513 -40.85 -14.14 29.47
C GLY A 513 -41.70 -15.42 29.45
N GLY A 514 -42.85 -15.40 28.77
CA GLY A 514 -43.84 -16.48 28.79
C GLY A 514 -43.68 -17.52 27.69
N THR A 515 -42.73 -18.44 27.84
CA THR A 515 -42.92 -19.82 27.37
C THR A 515 -42.94 -20.73 28.60
N ILE A 516 -44.14 -21.20 28.95
CA ILE A 516 -44.31 -22.34 29.84
C ILE A 516 -44.99 -23.43 29.02
N HIS A 517 -44.22 -24.46 28.68
CA HIS A 517 -44.58 -25.87 28.48
C HIS A 517 -43.22 -26.58 28.52
N GLU A 518 -42.82 -27.43 29.47
CA GLU A 518 -43.40 -28.04 30.68
C GLU A 518 -42.39 -27.92 31.82
#